data_AF-A0A9E5AA26-F1
#
_entry.id   AF-A0A9E5AA26-F1
#
_cell.length_a   1.000
_cell.length_b   1.000
_cell.length_c   1.000
_cell.angle_alpha   90.00
_cell.angle_beta   90.00
_cell.angle_gamma   90.00
#
_symmetry.space_group_name_H-M   'P 1'
#
loop_
_entity.id
_entity.type
_entity.pdbx_description
1 polymer ?
#
loop_
_entity_poly.entity_id
_entity_poly.type
_entity_poly.pdbx_seq_one_letter_code
_entity_poly.pdbx_strand_id
1 'polypeptide(L)'
;MRGDGWVVLVTARLLRYVLRATSPRRAGLAWWDLGELALMALGFLLYFVVRGAVVDRAGVAMAHAREIVRLQGALGLWVEPQIQTWVLLFDPLVRAMNFVYFWFDFPLIVGIGLVLFWRRRSHYTLLRDALLISGAIALVLYWTFPVAPPRYLAEWGFIDTMERYSQFSYQAQSVRGFVNPFAAVPSLHVGWAALL
;
A
#
# COMPACT_ATOMS: atom_id res chain seq x y z
N MET A 1 12.73 40.66 7.62
CA MET A 1 12.56 39.29 8.15
C MET A 1 11.22 39.18 8.93
N ARG A 2 10.07 39.29 8.24
CA ARG A 2 8.69 39.22 8.83
C ARG A 2 7.81 38.17 8.13
N GLY A 3 8.39 37.06 7.66
CA GLY A 3 7.66 36.03 6.89
C GLY A 3 7.24 34.80 7.72
N ASP A 4 7.96 34.50 8.80
CA ASP A 4 7.94 33.15 9.38
C ASP A 4 6.74 32.92 10.32
N GLY A 5 6.23 33.98 10.95
CA GLY A 5 5.11 33.89 11.90
C GLY A 5 3.79 33.45 11.28
N TRP A 6 3.55 33.81 10.02
CA TRP A 6 2.31 33.44 9.30
C TRP A 6 2.28 31.97 8.93
N VAL A 7 3.41 31.42 8.46
CA VAL A 7 3.53 30.00 8.14
C VAL A 7 3.30 29.19 9.41
N VAL A 8 3.97 29.51 10.51
CA VAL A 8 3.81 28.80 11.79
C VAL A 8 2.37 28.87 12.32
N LEU A 9 1.69 30.02 12.21
CA LEU A 9 0.29 30.19 12.61
C LEU A 9 -0.69 29.38 11.77
N VAL A 10 -0.50 29.37 10.45
CA VAL A 10 -1.31 28.60 9.51
C VAL A 10 -1.09 27.10 9.76
N THR A 11 0.16 26.66 9.88
CA THR A 11 0.49 25.26 10.17
C THR A 11 -0.07 24.82 11.52
N ALA A 12 0.03 25.64 12.57
CA ALA A 12 -0.54 25.31 13.88
C ALA A 12 -2.07 25.31 13.90
N ARG A 13 -2.74 26.11 13.06
CA ARG A 13 -4.20 26.08 12.89
C ARG A 13 -4.63 24.84 12.10
N LEU A 14 -3.93 24.51 11.03
CA LEU A 14 -4.14 23.29 10.25
C LEU A 14 -3.91 22.05 11.11
N LEU A 15 -2.84 22.00 11.89
CA LEU A 15 -2.53 20.89 12.77
C LEU A 15 -3.62 20.71 13.85
N ARG A 16 -4.05 21.81 14.50
CA ARG A 16 -5.15 21.77 15.47
C ARG A 16 -6.48 21.43 14.83
N TYR A 17 -6.73 21.88 13.60
CA TYR A 17 -7.90 21.52 12.82
C TYR A 17 -7.90 20.03 12.49
N VAL A 18 -6.78 19.48 12.00
CA VAL A 18 -6.61 18.05 11.73
C VAL A 18 -6.81 17.26 13.01
N LEU A 19 -6.11 17.58 14.11
CA LEU A 19 -6.24 16.90 15.40
C LEU A 19 -7.67 16.93 15.97
N ARG A 20 -8.42 18.02 15.74
CA ARG A 20 -9.83 18.10 16.13
C ARG A 20 -10.73 17.35 15.16
N ALA A 21 -10.45 17.45 13.86
CA ALA A 21 -11.14 16.75 12.77
C ALA A 21 -11.00 15.22 12.91
N THR A 22 -9.91 14.74 13.50
CA THR A 22 -9.61 13.32 13.67
C THR A 22 -9.94 12.78 15.06
N SER A 23 -10.59 13.56 15.94
CA SER A 23 -10.81 13.19 17.34
C SER A 23 -11.78 12.00 17.51
N PRO A 24 -11.40 10.94 18.26
CA PRO A 24 -12.17 9.71 18.42
C PRO A 24 -13.47 9.84 19.26
N ARG A 25 -13.69 10.99 19.93
CA ARG A 25 -14.81 11.19 20.88
C ARG A 25 -16.02 11.92 20.29
N ARG A 26 -16.29 11.76 18.99
CA ARG A 26 -17.35 12.53 18.31
C ARG A 26 -18.65 11.74 18.19
N ALA A 27 -19.75 12.38 18.56
CA ALA A 27 -21.11 11.88 18.36
C ALA A 27 -21.77 12.64 17.20
N GLY A 28 -22.09 11.93 16.11
CA GLY A 28 -22.86 12.45 14.96
C GLY A 28 -22.07 12.66 13.66
N LEU A 29 -22.77 12.53 12.53
CA LEU A 29 -22.28 12.94 11.20
C LEU A 29 -22.23 14.47 11.15
N ALA A 30 -21.09 15.01 10.74
CA ALA A 30 -20.90 16.45 10.61
C ALA A 30 -20.13 16.78 9.33
N TRP A 31 -20.18 18.04 8.91
CA TRP A 31 -19.50 18.51 7.69
C TRP A 31 -17.98 18.25 7.71
N TRP A 32 -17.39 18.07 8.89
CA TRP A 32 -15.98 17.70 9.06
C TRP A 32 -15.66 16.28 8.56
N ASP A 33 -16.65 15.39 8.42
CA ASP A 33 -16.50 14.03 7.87
C ASP A 33 -16.21 14.08 6.36
N LEU A 34 -16.67 15.14 5.68
CA LEU A 34 -16.24 15.44 4.31
C LEU A 34 -14.74 15.76 4.26
N GLY A 35 -14.18 16.32 5.35
CA GLY A 35 -12.75 16.53 5.51
C GLY A 35 -11.97 15.22 5.65
N GLU A 36 -12.52 14.21 6.32
CA GLU A 36 -11.90 12.88 6.41
C GLU A 36 -11.93 12.16 5.05
N LEU A 37 -13.06 12.24 4.34
CA LEU A 37 -13.19 11.75 2.97
C LEU A 37 -12.22 12.46 2.02
N ALA A 38 -12.09 13.79 2.14
CA ALA A 38 -11.15 14.57 1.34
C ALA A 38 -9.69 14.22 1.66
N LEU A 39 -9.35 13.97 2.93
CA LEU A 39 -8.01 13.52 3.33
C LEU A 39 -7.69 12.14 2.75
N MET A 40 -8.64 11.20 2.82
CA MET A 40 -8.51 9.88 2.21
C MET A 40 -8.38 9.97 0.69
N ALA A 41 -9.22 10.76 0.03
CA ALA A 41 -9.17 10.99 -1.40
C ALA A 41 -7.84 11.66 -1.82
N LEU A 42 -7.34 12.62 -1.04
CA LEU A 42 -6.05 13.26 -1.28
C LEU A 42 -4.89 12.29 -1.10
N GLY A 43 -4.90 11.48 -0.03
CA GLY A 43 -3.89 10.43 0.18
C GLY A 43 -3.88 9.41 -0.95
N PHE A 44 -5.06 9.01 -1.42
CA PHE A 44 -5.21 8.13 -2.57
C PHE A 44 -4.70 8.79 -3.87
N LEU A 45 -5.03 10.06 -4.11
CA LEU A 45 -4.55 10.81 -5.27
C LEU A 45 -3.03 10.96 -5.25
N LEU A 46 -2.45 11.37 -4.12
CA LEU A 46 -1.00 11.48 -3.94
C LEU A 46 -0.30 10.14 -4.14
N TYR A 47 -0.91 9.05 -3.67
CA TYR A 47 -0.42 7.71 -3.92
C TYR A 47 -0.33 7.40 -5.42
N PHE A 48 -1.37 7.67 -6.21
CA PHE A 48 -1.31 7.46 -7.66
C PHE A 48 -0.34 8.41 -8.38
N VAL A 49 -0.19 9.64 -7.92
CA VAL A 49 0.74 10.62 -8.49
C VAL A 49 2.19 10.18 -8.27
N VAL A 50 2.58 9.86 -7.03
CA VAL A 50 3.94 9.39 -6.73
C VAL A 50 4.22 8.08 -7.44
N ARG A 51 3.24 7.17 -7.45
CA ARG A 51 3.36 5.89 -8.15
C ARG A 51 3.48 6.06 -9.67
N GLY A 52 2.89 7.09 -10.27
CA GLY A 52 3.05 7.40 -11.70
C GLY A 52 4.36 8.13 -12.03
N ALA A 53 4.94 8.86 -11.08
CA ALA A 53 6.15 9.67 -11.31
C ALA A 53 7.47 8.87 -11.27
N VAL A 54 7.45 7.60 -10.85
CA VAL A 54 8.65 6.74 -10.73
C VAL A 54 8.74 5.75 -11.89
N VAL A 55 8.50 6.24 -13.10
CA VAL A 55 8.83 5.52 -14.34
C VAL A 55 10.29 5.89 -14.66
N ASP A 56 11.12 4.92 -15.07
CA ASP A 56 12.57 5.05 -15.43
C ASP A 56 13.65 4.59 -14.42
N ARG A 57 13.33 3.70 -13.46
CA ARG A 57 14.36 3.09 -12.57
C ARG A 57 14.42 1.56 -12.56
N ALA A 58 14.01 0.91 -13.64
CA ALA A 58 13.96 -0.55 -13.74
C ALA A 58 15.27 -1.25 -13.37
N GLY A 59 16.41 -0.78 -13.90
CA GLY A 59 17.72 -1.39 -13.63
C GLY A 59 18.12 -1.35 -12.16
N VAL A 60 17.93 -0.19 -11.52
CA VAL A 60 18.20 0.00 -10.07
C VAL A 60 17.28 -0.89 -9.24
N ALA A 61 15.99 -0.96 -9.59
CA ALA A 61 15.02 -1.77 -8.87
C ALA A 61 15.32 -3.27 -8.94
N MET A 62 15.76 -3.76 -10.11
CA MET A 62 16.23 -5.13 -10.26
C MET A 62 17.48 -5.36 -9.41
N ALA A 63 18.45 -4.44 -9.41
CA ALA A 63 19.67 -4.57 -8.60
C ALA A 63 19.37 -4.67 -7.09
N HIS A 64 18.48 -3.81 -6.56
CA HIS A 64 18.03 -3.88 -5.18
C HIS A 64 17.29 -5.19 -4.87
N ALA A 65 16.42 -5.66 -5.77
CA ALA A 65 15.77 -6.95 -5.60
C ALA A 65 16.81 -8.09 -5.50
N ARG A 66 17.84 -8.06 -6.34
CA ARG A 66 18.93 -9.05 -6.25
C ARG A 66 19.73 -8.95 -4.96
N GLU A 67 19.92 -7.74 -4.45
CA GLU A 67 20.59 -7.52 -3.17
C GLU A 67 19.80 -8.10 -2.01
N ILE A 68 18.48 -7.90 -1.98
CA ILE A 68 17.59 -8.52 -0.99
C ILE A 68 17.72 -10.04 -1.03
N VAL A 69 17.68 -10.65 -2.21
CA VAL A 69 17.84 -12.10 -2.37
C VAL A 69 19.20 -12.57 -1.84
N ARG A 70 20.29 -11.86 -2.15
CA ARG A 70 21.63 -12.19 -1.61
C ARG A 70 21.66 -12.10 -0.09
N LEU A 71 21.05 -11.07 0.50
CA LEU A 71 20.96 -10.90 1.95
C LEU A 71 20.12 -12.01 2.60
N GLN A 72 18.97 -12.35 2.02
CA GLN A 72 18.15 -13.48 2.47
C GLN A 72 18.92 -14.79 2.40
N GLY A 73 19.71 -15.02 1.33
CA GLY A 73 20.59 -16.17 1.21
C GLY A 73 21.67 -16.22 2.29
N ALA A 74 22.35 -15.09 2.54
CA ALA A 74 23.37 -14.99 3.59
C ALA A 74 22.82 -15.22 5.00
N LEU A 75 21.56 -14.85 5.24
CA LEU A 75 20.86 -15.06 6.51
C LEU A 75 20.18 -16.43 6.62
N GLY A 76 20.21 -17.26 5.57
CA GLY A 76 19.50 -18.54 5.54
C GLY A 76 17.98 -18.42 5.49
N LEU A 77 17.46 -17.25 5.10
CA LEU A 77 16.02 -16.95 4.97
C LEU A 77 15.49 -17.12 3.53
N TRP A 78 16.32 -17.66 2.64
CA TRP A 78 15.96 -17.87 1.24
C TRP A 78 15.08 -19.10 1.04
N VAL A 79 13.78 -18.93 1.33
CA VAL A 79 12.77 -20.01 1.28
C VAL A 79 11.63 -19.75 0.28
N GLU A 80 11.55 -18.54 -0.28
CA GLU A 80 10.41 -18.09 -1.10
C GLU A 80 10.21 -18.93 -2.37
N PRO A 81 11.25 -19.27 -3.17
CA PRO A 81 11.06 -20.11 -4.36
C PRO A 81 10.57 -21.51 -4.02
N GLN A 82 11.05 -22.10 -2.92
CA GLN A 82 10.63 -23.40 -2.44
C GLN A 82 9.14 -23.34 -2.10
N ILE A 83 8.73 -22.40 -1.24
CA ILE A 83 7.33 -22.23 -0.85
C ILE A 83 6.44 -22.04 -2.08
N GLN A 84 6.84 -21.20 -3.04
CA GLN A 84 6.07 -21.02 -4.26
C GLN A 84 5.91 -22.33 -5.02
N THR A 85 6.98 -23.10 -5.19
CA THR A 85 6.93 -24.41 -5.87
C THR A 85 5.96 -25.37 -5.18
N TRP A 86 5.98 -25.44 -3.84
CA TRP A 86 5.04 -26.25 -3.07
C TRP A 86 3.58 -25.84 -3.28
N VAL A 87 3.29 -24.53 -3.26
CA VAL A 87 1.93 -24.01 -3.46
C VAL A 87 1.45 -24.26 -4.90
N LEU A 88 2.35 -24.18 -5.88
CA LEU A 88 2.06 -24.44 -7.29
C LEU A 88 1.67 -25.90 -7.59
N LEU A 89 1.88 -26.84 -6.65
CA LEU A 89 1.37 -28.21 -6.77
C LEU A 89 -0.17 -28.28 -6.67
N PHE A 90 -0.81 -27.22 -6.17
CA PHE A 90 -2.25 -27.17 -5.91
C PHE A 90 -2.91 -26.00 -6.66
N ASP A 91 -3.19 -26.20 -7.95
CA ASP A 91 -3.83 -25.20 -8.83
C ASP A 91 -5.10 -24.53 -8.24
N PRO A 92 -6.05 -25.24 -7.60
CA PRO A 92 -7.23 -24.61 -7.02
C PRO A 92 -6.88 -23.62 -5.90
N LEU A 93 -5.86 -23.92 -5.10
CA LEU A 93 -5.38 -23.04 -4.04
C LEU A 93 -4.79 -21.76 -4.63
N VAL A 94 -3.96 -21.87 -5.68
CA VAL A 94 -3.38 -20.71 -6.38
C VAL A 94 -4.48 -19.80 -6.92
N ARG A 95 -5.48 -20.37 -7.60
CA ARG A 95 -6.62 -19.61 -8.15
C ARG A 95 -7.43 -18.93 -7.06
N ALA A 96 -7.68 -19.60 -5.94
CA ALA A 96 -8.40 -19.04 -4.81
C ALA A 96 -7.61 -17.88 -4.17
N MET A 97 -6.30 -18.04 -3.95
CA MET A 97 -5.45 -16.99 -3.40
C MET A 97 -5.37 -15.78 -4.33
N ASN A 98 -5.20 -16.01 -5.64
CA ASN A 98 -5.25 -14.95 -6.65
C ASN A 98 -6.60 -14.21 -6.64
N PHE A 99 -7.71 -14.95 -6.51
CA PHE A 99 -9.05 -14.36 -6.43
C PHE A 99 -9.23 -13.49 -5.18
N VAL A 100 -8.83 -14.00 -4.02
CA VAL A 100 -8.87 -13.25 -2.75
C VAL A 100 -8.00 -12.00 -2.84
N TYR A 101 -6.76 -12.16 -3.30
CA TYR A 101 -5.81 -11.05 -3.47
C TYR A 101 -6.37 -9.97 -4.40
N PHE A 102 -7.00 -10.36 -5.51
CA PHE A 102 -7.52 -9.41 -6.49
C PHE A 102 -8.83 -8.74 -6.04
N TRP A 103 -9.74 -9.47 -5.42
CA TRP A 103 -11.10 -8.97 -5.17
C TRP A 103 -11.34 -8.46 -3.75
N PHE A 104 -10.60 -8.92 -2.75
CA PHE A 104 -10.97 -8.66 -1.35
C PHE A 104 -10.16 -7.56 -0.68
N ASP A 105 -8.93 -7.28 -1.10
CA ASP A 105 -8.05 -6.34 -0.37
C ASP A 105 -8.72 -4.97 -0.12
N PHE A 106 -9.05 -4.24 -1.19
CA PHE A 106 -9.71 -2.95 -1.06
C PHE A 106 -11.14 -3.02 -0.49
N PRO A 107 -12.04 -3.91 -0.97
CA PRO A 107 -13.40 -3.97 -0.42
C PRO A 107 -13.43 -4.32 1.06
N LEU A 108 -12.51 -5.16 1.56
CA LEU A 108 -12.44 -5.50 2.98
C LEU A 108 -12.00 -4.31 3.82
N ILE A 109 -10.97 -3.56 3.37
CA ILE A 109 -10.54 -2.32 4.04
C ILE A 109 -11.71 -1.32 4.13
N VAL A 110 -12.42 -1.11 3.03
CA VAL A 110 -13.58 -0.19 2.98
C VAL A 110 -14.70 -0.69 3.89
N GLY A 111 -15.05 -1.97 3.81
CA GLY A 111 -16.12 -2.58 4.59
C GLY A 111 -15.86 -2.49 6.09
N ILE A 112 -14.67 -2.88 6.55
CA ILE A 112 -14.26 -2.77 7.95
C ILE A 112 -14.21 -1.31 8.37
N GLY A 113 -13.67 -0.43 7.52
CA GLY A 113 -13.66 1.01 7.75
C GLY A 113 -15.06 1.58 8.01
N LEU A 114 -16.05 1.22 7.18
CA LEU A 114 -17.45 1.64 7.35
C LEU A 114 -18.09 1.09 8.63
N VAL A 115 -17.85 -0.19 8.94
CA VAL A 115 -18.36 -0.82 10.17
C VAL A 115 -17.79 -0.12 11.40
N LEU A 116 -16.47 0.15 11.43
CA LEU A 116 -15.84 0.86 12.53
C LEU A 116 -16.31 2.32 12.57
N PHE A 117 -16.51 2.97 11.43
CA PHE A 117 -16.97 4.36 11.38
C PHE A 117 -18.35 4.53 12.03
N TRP A 118 -19.26 3.57 11.82
CA TRP A 118 -20.61 3.59 12.42
C TRP A 118 -20.66 3.02 13.84
N ARG A 119 -19.90 1.96 14.15
CA ARG A 119 -20.01 1.26 15.45
C ARG A 119 -18.95 1.65 16.47
N ARG A 120 -17.74 2.02 16.04
CA ARG A 120 -16.56 2.25 16.90
C ARG A 120 -15.64 3.33 16.33
N ARG A 121 -16.12 4.59 16.36
CA ARG A 121 -15.42 5.76 15.78
C ARG A 121 -13.94 5.86 16.16
N SER A 122 -13.60 5.53 17.41
CA SER A 122 -12.22 5.56 17.90
C SER A 122 -11.29 4.57 17.21
N HIS A 123 -11.80 3.39 16.86
CA HIS A 123 -11.02 2.35 16.17
C HIS A 123 -10.91 2.70 14.68
N TYR A 124 -11.95 3.29 14.10
CA TYR A 124 -11.90 3.82 12.74
C TYR A 124 -10.79 4.87 12.59
N THR A 125 -10.70 5.84 13.51
CA THR A 125 -9.66 6.88 13.43
C THR A 125 -8.25 6.29 13.55
N LEU A 126 -8.06 5.28 14.41
CA LEU A 126 -6.78 4.58 14.55
C LEU A 126 -6.41 3.83 13.27
N LEU A 127 -7.34 3.05 12.72
CA LEU A 127 -7.13 2.32 11.46
C LEU A 127 -6.83 3.29 10.32
N ARG A 128 -7.62 4.36 10.18
CA ARG A 128 -7.43 5.41 9.18
C ARG A 128 -6.03 6.01 9.26
N ASP A 129 -5.60 6.42 10.45
CA ASP A 129 -4.30 7.06 10.64
C ASP A 129 -3.15 6.06 10.39
N ALA A 130 -3.30 4.80 10.81
CA ALA A 130 -2.33 3.74 10.51
C ALA A 130 -2.21 3.47 9.00
N LEU A 131 -3.33 3.41 8.27
CA LEU A 131 -3.35 3.26 6.81
C LEU A 131 -2.66 4.44 6.10
N LEU A 132 -2.96 5.68 6.51
CA LEU A 132 -2.36 6.88 5.92
C LEU A 132 -0.86 6.99 6.22
N ILE A 133 -0.46 6.75 7.47
CA ILE A 133 0.94 6.83 7.88
C ILE A 133 1.75 5.73 7.19
N SER A 134 1.28 4.49 7.19
CA SER A 134 1.96 3.38 6.50
C SER A 134 2.03 3.61 4.99
N GLY A 135 0.96 4.12 4.37
CA GLY A 135 0.96 4.54 2.97
C GLY A 135 2.00 5.62 2.67
N ALA A 136 2.08 6.66 3.51
CA ALA A 136 3.07 7.72 3.36
C ALA A 136 4.52 7.20 3.49
N ILE A 137 4.79 6.33 4.47
CA ILE A 137 6.09 5.67 4.63
C ILE A 137 6.41 4.82 3.39
N ALA A 138 5.46 4.06 2.88
CA ALA A 138 5.65 3.26 1.67
C ALA A 138 5.99 4.12 0.45
N LEU A 139 5.36 5.30 0.28
CA LEU A 139 5.69 6.23 -0.80
C LEU A 139 7.14 6.73 -0.72
N VAL A 140 7.62 7.07 0.48
CA VAL A 140 9.02 7.47 0.68
C VAL A 140 9.97 6.32 0.33
N LEU A 141 9.65 5.10 0.73
CA LEU A 141 10.44 3.91 0.42
C LEU A 141 10.43 3.57 -1.07
N TYR A 142 9.29 3.63 -1.74
CA TYR A 142 9.19 3.42 -3.19
C TYR A 142 10.04 4.41 -3.99
N TRP A 143 10.21 5.63 -3.48
CA TRP A 143 11.06 6.64 -4.10
C TRP A 143 12.55 6.43 -3.83
N THR A 144 12.91 6.14 -2.57
CA THR A 144 14.30 6.06 -2.11
C THR A 144 14.95 4.70 -2.37
N PHE A 145 14.16 3.62 -2.33
CA PHE A 145 14.60 2.25 -2.49
C PHE A 145 13.59 1.47 -3.37
N PRO A 146 13.57 1.74 -4.68
CA PRO A 146 12.71 0.99 -5.60
C PRO A 146 13.16 -0.47 -5.66
N VAL A 147 12.22 -1.41 -5.72
CA VAL A 147 12.49 -2.85 -5.71
C VAL A 147 11.60 -3.54 -6.71
N ALA A 148 12.21 -4.34 -7.58
CA ALA A 148 11.48 -5.15 -8.53
C ALA A 148 10.74 -6.30 -7.81
N PRO A 149 9.46 -6.54 -8.14
CA PRO A 149 8.71 -7.65 -7.56
C PRO A 149 9.25 -9.02 -8.01
N PRO A 150 9.07 -10.08 -7.21
CA PRO A 150 9.63 -11.41 -7.49
C PRO A 150 9.27 -12.00 -8.85
N ARG A 151 8.09 -11.66 -9.41
CA ARG A 151 7.66 -12.07 -10.76
C ARG A 151 8.63 -11.68 -11.88
N TYR A 152 9.50 -10.68 -11.68
CA TYR A 152 10.54 -10.31 -12.65
C TYR A 152 11.88 -11.02 -12.43
N LEU A 153 12.00 -11.81 -11.37
CA LEU A 153 13.20 -12.55 -10.99
C LEU A 153 13.12 -14.00 -11.49
N ALA A 154 12.84 -14.18 -12.77
CA ALA A 154 12.67 -15.50 -13.38
C ALA A 154 13.95 -16.35 -13.29
N GLU A 155 15.13 -15.72 -13.18
CA GLU A 155 16.41 -16.40 -12.93
C GLU A 155 16.43 -17.25 -11.65
N TRP A 156 15.51 -17.01 -10.71
CA TRP A 156 15.37 -17.77 -9.46
C TRP A 156 14.12 -18.66 -9.41
N GLY A 157 13.45 -18.86 -10.55
CA GLY A 157 12.31 -19.78 -10.66
C GLY A 157 10.97 -19.19 -10.23
N PHE A 158 10.89 -17.88 -9.99
CA PHE A 158 9.60 -17.25 -9.69
C PHE A 158 8.66 -17.25 -10.90
N ILE A 159 7.39 -17.56 -10.63
CA ILE A 159 6.31 -17.56 -11.62
C ILE A 159 5.30 -16.46 -11.26
N ASP A 160 4.87 -15.68 -12.26
CA ASP A 160 3.71 -14.79 -12.12
C ASP A 160 2.43 -15.62 -12.15
N THR A 161 1.88 -15.91 -10.97
CA THR A 161 0.67 -16.72 -10.84
C THR A 161 -0.57 -16.00 -11.33
N MET A 162 -0.62 -14.67 -11.26
CA MET A 162 -1.77 -13.87 -11.68
C MET A 162 -1.93 -13.92 -13.20
N GLU A 163 -0.82 -13.75 -13.92
CA GLU A 163 -0.77 -13.90 -15.37
C GLU A 163 -1.02 -15.34 -15.80
N ARG A 164 -0.32 -16.31 -15.18
CA ARG A 164 -0.36 -17.72 -15.60
C ARG A 164 -1.68 -18.42 -15.31
N TYR A 165 -2.26 -18.22 -14.12
CA TYR A 165 -3.42 -19.01 -13.68
C TYR A 165 -4.74 -18.27 -13.80
N SER A 166 -4.74 -16.95 -13.61
CA SER A 166 -5.99 -16.21 -13.48
C SER A 166 -6.30 -15.31 -14.68
N GLN A 167 -5.35 -15.10 -15.60
CA GLN A 167 -5.48 -14.20 -16.76
C GLN A 167 -5.92 -12.77 -16.37
N PHE A 168 -5.84 -12.44 -15.09
CA PHE A 168 -6.02 -11.09 -14.57
C PHE A 168 -4.67 -10.40 -14.72
N SER A 169 -4.56 -9.41 -15.60
CA SER A 169 -3.34 -8.61 -15.57
C SER A 169 -3.28 -7.88 -14.21
N TYR A 170 -2.14 -7.86 -13.54
CA TYR A 170 -1.92 -6.98 -12.38
C TYR A 170 -2.24 -5.50 -12.73
N GLN A 171 -2.13 -5.15 -14.01
CA GLN A 171 -2.53 -3.87 -14.59
C GLN A 171 -4.03 -3.68 -14.82
N ALA A 172 -4.90 -4.68 -14.53
CA ALA A 172 -6.35 -4.56 -14.72
C ALA A 172 -7.02 -3.84 -13.55
N GLN A 173 -6.43 -3.91 -12.35
CA GLN A 173 -6.91 -3.17 -11.16
C GLN A 173 -6.49 -1.70 -11.17
N SER A 174 -5.78 -1.24 -12.20
CA SER A 174 -5.16 0.07 -12.19
C SER A 174 -5.17 0.71 -13.58
N VAL A 175 -5.38 2.02 -13.61
CA VAL A 175 -5.30 2.79 -14.85
C VAL A 175 -3.87 2.67 -15.37
N ARG A 176 -3.69 2.07 -16.56
CA ARG A 176 -2.40 1.67 -17.17
C ARG A 176 -1.30 2.77 -17.20
N GLY A 177 -1.64 4.04 -16.93
CA GLY A 177 -0.70 5.17 -16.89
C GLY A 177 -0.20 5.60 -15.51
N PHE A 178 -0.65 5.01 -14.39
CA PHE A 178 -0.33 5.49 -13.02
C PHE A 178 0.35 4.46 -12.12
N VAL A 179 1.01 3.44 -12.68
CA VAL A 179 1.64 2.37 -11.89
C VAL A 179 3.12 2.19 -12.20
N ASN A 180 3.95 2.50 -11.20
CA ASN A 180 5.32 2.02 -11.10
C ASN A 180 5.32 0.50 -10.81
N PRO A 181 5.77 -0.35 -11.74
CA PRO A 181 5.83 -1.80 -11.54
C PRO A 181 6.94 -2.23 -10.58
N PHE A 182 7.79 -1.31 -10.11
CA PHE A 182 8.96 -1.52 -9.25
C PHE A 182 8.76 -0.99 -7.80
N ALA A 183 7.51 -0.95 -7.34
CA ALA A 183 7.14 -0.56 -5.98
C ALA A 183 6.79 -1.79 -5.11
N ALA A 184 7.70 -2.75 -5.01
CA ALA A 184 7.43 -4.02 -4.31
C ALA A 184 7.63 -3.96 -2.78
N VAL A 185 8.50 -3.06 -2.28
CA VAL A 185 8.86 -2.99 -0.85
C VAL A 185 8.54 -1.60 -0.30
N PRO A 186 7.75 -1.47 0.79
CA PRO A 186 7.07 -2.54 1.53
C PRO A 186 5.78 -3.01 0.83
N SER A 187 5.30 -4.20 1.20
CA SER A 187 4.01 -4.72 0.74
C SER A 187 2.86 -4.06 1.52
N LEU A 188 2.15 -3.13 0.86
CA LEU A 188 0.98 -2.49 1.44
C LEU A 188 -0.20 -3.46 1.63
N HIS A 189 -0.37 -4.46 0.76
CA HIS A 189 -1.46 -5.44 0.92
C HIS A 189 -1.29 -6.25 2.21
N VAL A 190 -0.08 -6.77 2.44
CA VAL A 190 0.22 -7.52 3.69
C VAL A 190 0.17 -6.58 4.90
N GLY A 191 0.75 -5.39 4.78
CA GLY A 191 0.77 -4.42 5.87
C GLY A 191 -0.64 -3.97 6.29
N TRP A 192 -1.52 -3.71 5.33
CA TRP A 192 -2.90 -3.32 5.60
C TRP A 192 -3.76 -4.49 6.05
N ALA A 193 -3.59 -5.69 5.48
CA ALA A 193 -4.24 -6.89 5.98
C ALA A 193 -3.92 -7.17 7.46
N ALA A 194 -2.71 -6.86 7.92
CA ALA A 194 -2.33 -6.98 9.33
C ALA A 194 -2.93 -5.90 10.26
N LEU A 195 -3.47 -4.81 9.70
CA LEU A 195 -4.13 -3.74 10.47
C LEU A 195 -5.64 -3.96 10.64
N LEU A 196 -6.25 -4.80 9.79
CA LEU A 196 -7.68 -5.11 9.80
C LEU A 196 -8.03 -6.12 10.90
#